data_AF-A0A7J8EA37-F1
#
_entry.id   AF-A0A7J8EA37-F1
#
_cell.length_a   1.000
_cell.length_b   1.000
_cell.length_c   1.000
_cell.angle_alpha   90.00
_cell.angle_beta   90.00
_cell.angle_gamma   90.00
#
_symmetry.space_group_name_H-M   'P 1'
#
loop_
_entity.id
_entity.type
_entity.pdbx_description
1 polymer ?
#
loop_
_entity_poly.entity_id
_entity_poly.type
_entity_poly.pdbx_seq_one_letter_code
_entity_poly.pdbx_strand_id
1 'polypeptide(L)'
;MDNLSDTLKKLKITAVDRTEDSLEGCLDCLLQALAQNNMETSEKIQESGILQLFASLLIPQSSCTAKVANIIAEVAKNGEVFLKNFSAGNIFSFTPYLSNLCELHVWMLD
;
A
#
# COMPACT_ATOMS: atom_id res chain seq x y z
N MET A 1 10.13 -11.23 15.17
CA MET A 1 11.33 -10.79 14.43
C MET A 1 10.84 -9.87 13.33
N ASP A 2 11.23 -8.61 13.42
CA ASP A 2 10.67 -7.45 12.71
C ASP A 2 11.00 -7.38 11.21
N ASN A 3 10.87 -8.51 10.50
CA ASN A 3 11.15 -8.62 9.06
C ASN A 3 10.32 -7.65 8.21
N LEU A 4 9.10 -7.35 8.66
CA LEU A 4 8.23 -6.38 8.00
C LEU A 4 8.80 -4.96 8.10
N SER A 5 9.27 -4.52 9.27
CA SER A 5 9.81 -3.16 9.44
C SER A 5 11.04 -2.91 8.57
N ASP A 6 11.95 -3.89 8.51
CA ASP A 6 13.09 -3.85 7.60
C ASP A 6 12.65 -3.81 6.12
N THR A 7 11.65 -4.61 5.76
CA THR A 7 11.06 -4.60 4.40
C THR A 7 10.47 -3.22 4.08
N LEU A 8 9.74 -2.60 5.00
CA LEU A 8 9.14 -1.27 4.82
C LEU A 8 10.20 -0.18 4.65
N LYS A 9 11.27 -0.21 5.47
CA LYS A 9 12.40 0.72 5.34
C LYS A 9 13.11 0.54 4.01
N LYS A 10 13.36 -0.71 3.61
CA LYS A 10 14.00 -1.03 2.33
C LYS A 10 13.14 -0.56 1.16
N LEU A 11 11.84 -0.84 1.18
CA LEU A 11 10.88 -0.38 0.18
C LEU A 11 10.95 1.14 -0.01
N LYS A 12 11.01 1.93 1.07
CA LYS A 12 11.14 3.40 0.97
C LYS A 12 12.37 3.83 0.20
N ILE A 13 13.51 3.19 0.44
CA ILE A 13 14.77 3.52 -0.24
C ILE A 13 14.68 3.06 -1.71
N THR A 14 14.28 1.82 -1.94
CA THR A 14 14.19 1.22 -3.27
C THR A 14 13.19 1.92 -4.18
N ALA A 15 12.04 2.37 -3.65
CA ALA A 15 11.05 3.10 -4.44
C ALA A 15 11.57 4.47 -4.90
N VAL A 16 12.43 5.11 -4.10
CA VAL A 16 13.10 6.35 -4.48
C VAL A 16 14.19 6.08 -5.52
N ASP A 17 14.94 5.00 -5.35
CA ASP A 17 16.02 4.58 -6.26
C ASP A 17 15.49 3.98 -7.58
N ARG A 18 14.21 3.56 -7.61
CA ARG A 18 13.49 2.91 -8.71
C ARG A 18 14.13 1.61 -9.20
N THR A 19 14.75 0.84 -8.30
CA THR A 19 15.28 -0.48 -8.63
C THR A 19 14.15 -1.52 -8.63
N GLU A 20 13.59 -1.82 -9.81
CA GLU A 20 12.39 -2.65 -9.99
C GLU A 20 12.50 -4.06 -9.39
N ASP A 21 13.61 -4.78 -9.58
CA ASP A 21 13.80 -6.14 -9.02
C ASP A 21 13.68 -6.19 -7.49
N SER A 22 14.31 -5.23 -6.81
CA SER A 22 14.25 -5.16 -5.34
C SER A 22 12.94 -4.59 -4.83
N LEU A 23 12.26 -3.76 -5.64
CA LEU A 23 10.95 -3.22 -5.30
C LEU A 23 9.92 -4.35 -5.30
N GLU A 24 9.92 -5.16 -6.35
CA GLU A 24 9.01 -6.29 -6.50
C GLU A 24 9.15 -7.26 -5.31
N GLY A 25 10.38 -7.62 -4.93
CA GLY A 25 10.62 -8.48 -3.78
C GLY A 25 10.11 -7.89 -2.44
N CYS A 26 10.15 -6.56 -2.28
CA CYS A 26 9.56 -5.92 -1.10
C CYS A 26 8.03 -6.01 -1.12
N LEU A 27 7.40 -5.82 -2.29
CA LEU A 27 5.95 -5.93 -2.48
C LEU A 27 5.45 -7.35 -2.22
N ASP A 28 6.16 -8.38 -2.68
CA ASP A 28 5.81 -9.78 -2.38
C ASP A 28 5.86 -10.08 -0.88
N CYS A 29 6.92 -9.62 -0.19
CA CYS A 29 7.02 -9.77 1.26
C CYS A 29 5.85 -9.09 1.99
N LEU A 30 5.41 -7.92 1.52
CA LEU A 30 4.28 -7.19 2.08
C LEU A 30 2.95 -7.90 1.86
N LEU A 31 2.71 -8.40 0.64
CA LEU A 31 1.52 -9.19 0.33
C LEU A 31 1.45 -10.46 1.18
N GLN A 32 2.59 -11.14 1.35
CA GLN A 32 2.64 -12.32 2.20
C GLN A 32 2.38 -11.98 3.68
N ALA A 33 2.90 -10.86 4.17
CA ALA A 33 2.63 -10.40 5.53
C ALA A 33 1.15 -10.03 5.74
N LEU A 34 0.54 -9.34 4.76
CA LEU A 34 -0.89 -9.03 4.77
C LEU A 34 -1.74 -10.31 4.74
N ALA A 35 -1.37 -11.29 3.93
CA ALA A 35 -2.06 -12.58 3.87
C ALA A 35 -1.95 -13.38 5.19
N GLN A 36 -0.85 -13.22 5.95
CA GLN A 36 -0.68 -13.88 7.24
C GLN A 36 -1.38 -13.16 8.38
N ASN A 37 -1.23 -11.84 8.46
CA ASN A 37 -1.85 -11.01 9.49
C ASN A 37 -2.10 -9.60 8.94
N ASN A 38 -3.29 -9.43 8.35
CA ASN A 38 -3.63 -8.20 7.65
C ASN A 38 -3.69 -7.00 8.61
N MET A 39 -4.26 -7.15 9.81
CA MET A 39 -4.44 -6.06 10.78
C MET A 39 -3.09 -5.50 11.28
N GLU A 40 -2.23 -6.35 11.86
CA GLU A 40 -0.93 -5.89 12.39
C GLU A 40 -0.03 -5.34 11.27
N THR A 41 -0.05 -5.99 10.11
CA THR A 41 0.74 -5.56 8.95
C THR A 41 0.26 -4.20 8.44
N SER A 42 -1.05 -4.00 8.35
CA SER A 42 -1.67 -2.74 7.94
C SER A 42 -1.31 -1.60 8.89
N GLU A 43 -1.31 -1.82 10.20
CA GLU A 43 -0.85 -0.83 11.19
C GLU A 43 0.62 -0.46 10.95
N LYS A 44 1.51 -1.44 10.81
CA LYS A 44 2.95 -1.17 10.58
C LYS A 44 3.23 -0.46 9.26
N ILE A 45 2.53 -0.82 8.19
CA ILE A 45 2.57 -0.14 6.88
C ILE A 45 2.21 1.33 7.04
N GLN A 46 1.18 1.61 7.83
CA GLN A 46 0.72 2.96 8.12
C GLN A 46 1.70 3.74 8.98
N GLU A 47 2.15 3.16 10.09
CA GLU A 47 3.14 3.78 10.99
C GLU A 47 4.44 4.12 10.26
N SER A 48 4.83 3.32 9.27
CA SER A 48 6.02 3.59 8.45
C SER A 48 5.84 4.71 7.41
N GLY A 49 4.60 5.15 7.18
CA GLY A 49 4.25 6.21 6.24
C GLY A 49 4.41 5.82 4.77
N ILE A 50 4.39 4.52 4.44
CA ILE A 50 4.68 4.06 3.07
C ILE A 50 3.46 4.05 2.14
N LEU A 51 2.25 4.26 2.66
CA LEU A 51 1.04 4.35 1.83
C LEU A 51 1.14 5.44 0.76
N GLN A 52 1.73 6.59 1.09
CA GLN A 52 1.98 7.66 0.12
C GLN A 52 2.98 7.24 -0.96
N LEU A 53 3.95 6.40 -0.59
CA LEU A 53 4.92 5.82 -1.51
C LEU A 53 4.22 4.91 -2.52
N PHE A 54 3.28 4.07 -2.06
CA PHE A 54 2.46 3.23 -2.94
C PHE A 54 1.65 4.05 -3.95
N ALA A 55 1.10 5.19 -3.54
CA ALA A 55 0.45 6.13 -4.46
C ALA A 55 1.39 6.55 -5.60
N SER A 56 2.66 6.80 -5.27
CA SER A 56 3.69 7.22 -6.22
C SER A 56 4.18 6.08 -7.11
N LEU A 57 4.01 4.82 -6.66
CA LEU A 57 4.37 3.60 -7.38
C LEU A 57 3.25 3.05 -8.26
N LEU A 58 2.01 3.53 -8.09
CA LEU A 58 0.89 3.23 -8.98
C LEU A 58 1.08 3.95 -10.32
N ILE A 59 2.04 3.51 -11.12
CA ILE A 59 2.31 4.09 -12.43
C ILE A 59 1.68 3.18 -13.49
N PRO A 60 0.88 3.71 -14.44
CA PRO A 60 0.44 2.91 -15.57
C PRO A 60 1.66 2.31 -16.28
N GLN A 61 1.63 1.00 -16.60
CA GLN A 61 2.71 0.22 -17.25
C GLN A 61 3.79 -0.42 -16.36
N SER A 62 3.76 -0.29 -15.02
CA SER A 62 4.69 -1.04 -14.16
C SER A 62 4.15 -2.43 -13.80
N SER A 63 5.01 -3.45 -13.81
CA SER A 63 4.70 -4.79 -13.29
C SER A 63 4.30 -4.75 -11.81
N CYS A 64 4.80 -3.77 -11.07
CA CYS A 64 4.54 -3.57 -9.65
C CYS A 64 3.14 -3.02 -9.37
N THR A 65 2.48 -2.39 -10.35
CA THR A 65 1.20 -1.69 -10.16
C THR A 65 0.10 -2.61 -9.63
N ALA A 66 0.00 -3.83 -10.17
CA ALA A 66 -0.98 -4.80 -9.69
C ALA A 66 -0.72 -5.22 -8.23
N LYS A 67 0.55 -5.43 -7.85
CA LYS A 67 0.93 -5.79 -6.48
C LYS A 67 0.64 -4.65 -5.51
N VAL A 68 1.03 -3.43 -5.87
CA VAL A 68 0.78 -2.22 -5.08
C VAL A 68 -0.72 -1.99 -4.87
N ALA A 69 -1.51 -2.12 -5.93
CA ALA A 69 -2.97 -2.00 -5.85
C ALA A 69 -3.57 -3.05 -4.89
N ASN A 70 -3.08 -4.28 -4.94
CA ASN A 70 -3.54 -5.36 -4.06
C ASN A 70 -3.18 -5.10 -2.59
N ILE A 71 -1.96 -4.62 -2.31
CA ILE A 71 -1.56 -4.20 -0.96
C ILE A 71 -2.48 -3.09 -0.44
N ILE A 72 -2.73 -2.05 -1.24
CA ILE A 72 -3.63 -0.96 -0.86
C ILE A 72 -5.04 -1.50 -0.58
N ALA A 73 -5.56 -2.39 -1.44
CA ALA A 73 -6.87 -3.01 -1.25
C ALA A 73 -6.95 -3.82 0.06
N GLU A 74 -5.93 -4.62 0.34
CA GLU A 74 -5.84 -5.40 1.59
C GLU A 74 -5.78 -4.49 2.82
N VAL A 75 -4.99 -3.41 2.78
CA VAL A 75 -4.94 -2.42 3.88
C VAL A 75 -6.28 -1.70 4.02
N ALA A 76 -6.92 -1.35 2.90
CA ALA A 76 -8.20 -0.65 2.86
C ALA A 76 -9.37 -1.51 3.35
N LYS A 77 -9.31 -2.85 3.21
CA LYS A 77 -10.25 -3.77 3.86
C LYS A 77 -10.29 -3.62 5.38
N ASN A 78 -9.20 -3.15 6.00
CA ASN A 78 -9.18 -2.80 7.42
C ASN A 78 -9.64 -1.35 7.60
N GLY A 79 -10.78 -0.99 7.02
CA GLY A 79 -11.24 0.38 6.77
C GLY A 79 -11.03 1.36 7.93
N GLU A 80 -11.10 0.92 9.18
CA GLU A 80 -10.84 1.74 10.36
C GLU A 80 -9.40 2.28 10.45
N VAL A 81 -8.42 1.45 10.08
CA VAL A 81 -6.99 1.78 10.06
C VAL A 81 -6.72 2.68 8.85
N PHE A 82 -7.22 2.28 7.67
CA PHE A 82 -7.04 3.01 6.43
C PHE A 82 -7.62 4.43 6.47
N LEU A 83 -8.85 4.58 6.97
CA LEU A 83 -9.54 5.87 7.07
C LEU A 83 -8.85 6.82 8.07
N LYS A 84 -8.32 6.32 9.20
CA LYS A 84 -7.60 7.16 10.18
C LYS A 84 -6.43 7.94 9.56
N ASN A 85 -5.69 7.34 8.63
CA ASN A 85 -4.58 8.00 7.96
C ASN A 85 -4.98 8.72 6.66
N PHE A 86 -6.03 8.27 5.96
CA PHE A 86 -6.52 8.95 4.75
C PHE A 86 -7.31 10.24 5.02
N SER A 87 -7.97 10.33 6.18
CA SER A 87 -8.75 11.51 6.60
C SER A 87 -7.92 12.79 6.74
N ALA A 88 -6.59 12.70 6.77
CA ALA A 88 -5.70 13.85 6.90
C ALA A 88 -5.48 14.69 5.63
N GLY A 89 -6.24 14.47 4.54
CA GLY A 89 -6.22 15.33 3.34
C GLY A 89 -5.66 14.68 2.07
N ASN A 90 -5.33 13.38 2.11
CA ASN A 90 -4.68 12.68 1.00
C ASN A 90 -5.62 11.83 0.12
N ILE A 91 -6.92 11.78 0.42
CA ILE A 91 -7.93 11.04 -0.36
C ILE A 91 -7.91 11.46 -1.85
N PHE A 92 -7.67 12.75 -2.13
CA PHE A 92 -7.66 13.26 -3.50
C PHE A 92 -6.55 12.66 -4.37
N SER A 93 -5.39 12.31 -3.82
CA SER A 93 -4.27 11.76 -4.60
C SER A 93 -4.54 10.33 -5.11
N PHE A 94 -5.51 9.63 -4.53
CA PHE A 94 -5.88 8.27 -4.93
C PHE A 94 -7.14 8.19 -5.77
N THR A 95 -7.92 9.27 -5.88
CA THR A 95 -9.14 9.31 -6.71
C THR A 95 -8.97 8.76 -8.14
N PRO A 96 -7.87 9.02 -8.90
CA PRO A 96 -7.72 8.44 -10.24
C PRO A 96 -7.36 6.94 -10.24
N TYR A 97 -6.86 6.39 -9.14
CA TYR A 97 -6.52 4.97 -9.01
C TYR A 97 -7.68 4.16 -8.40
N LEU A 98 -8.48 4.79 -7.54
CA LEU A 98 -9.69 4.22 -6.96
C LEU A 98 -10.81 4.06 -8.00
N SER A 99 -10.82 4.87 -9.07
CA SER A 99 -11.80 4.71 -10.16
C SER A 99 -11.60 3.41 -10.97
N ASN A 100 -10.40 2.81 -10.93
CA ASN A 100 -10.15 1.46 -11.46
C ASN A 100 -10.47 0.34 -10.46
N LEU A 101 -10.51 0.65 -9.16
CA LEU A 101 -10.99 -0.25 -8.10
C LEU A 101 -12.44 0.11 -7.76
N CYS A 102 -13.38 -0.21 -8.68
CA CYS A 102 -14.82 0.01 -8.47
C CYS A 102 -15.37 -0.59 -7.15
N GLU A 103 -14.66 -1.54 -6.53
CA GLU A 103 -15.04 -2.11 -5.22
C GLU A 103 -14.71 -1.23 -4.01
N LEU A 104 -13.75 -0.29 -4.10
CA LEU A 104 -13.42 0.61 -2.98
C LEU A 104 -14.37 1.81 -2.87
N HIS A 105 -15.00 2.22 -3.98
CA HIS A 105 -15.97 3.31 -3.97
C HIS A 105 -17.20 2.98 -3.12
N VAL A 106 -17.53 1.68 -2.99
CA VAL A 106 -18.61 1.20 -2.11
C VAL A 106 -18.27 1.39 -0.62
N TRP A 107 -16.99 1.31 -0.25
CA TRP A 107 -16.55 1.44 1.16
C TRP A 107 -16.33 2.88 1.63
N MET A 108 -16.33 3.88 0.73
CA MET A 108 -16.22 5.31 1.12
C MET A 108 -17.57 6.04 1.21
N LEU A 109 -18.66 5.42 0.75
CA LEU A 109 -19.99 6.05 0.72
C LEU A 109 -20.99 5.50 1.76
N ASP A 110 -20.61 4.46 2.50
CA ASP A 110 -21.37 3.90 3.64
C ASP A 110 -20.64 4.23 4.95
#